data_AF-A0A9E3QI76-F1
#
_entry.id   AF-A0A9E3QI76-F1
#
_cell.length_a   1.000
_cell.length_b   1.000
_cell.length_c   1.000
_cell.angle_alpha   90.00
_cell.angle_beta   90.00
_cell.angle_gamma   90.00
#
_symmetry.space_group_name_H-M   'P 1'
#
loop_
_entity.id
_entity.type
_entity.pdbx_description
1 polymer ?
#
loop_
_entity_poly.entity_id
_entity_poly.type
_entity_poly.pdbx_seq_one_letter_code
_entity_poly.pdbx_strand_id
1 'polypeptide(L)' 'MTNSNCLEGIACPKCGNESMIYIETTTLAAVTDDGAETFGDMEWDAGSYAECPGCGHRATLGEFRIPTSNDNATTTNQE' A
#
# COMPACT_ATOMS: atom_id res chain seq x y z
N MET A 1 -0.66 -18.10 -13.56
CA MET A 1 -0.80 -16.64 -13.63
C MET A 1 -1.48 -16.23 -12.33
N THR A 2 -0.66 -15.96 -11.32
CA THR A 2 -1.13 -15.84 -9.93
C THR A 2 -1.62 -14.41 -9.75
N ASN A 3 -2.89 -14.27 -9.36
CA ASN A 3 -3.46 -13.03 -8.88
C ASN A 3 -2.63 -12.65 -7.63
N SER A 4 -1.59 -11.83 -7.81
CA SER A 4 -0.74 -11.35 -6.72
C SER A 4 -1.60 -10.37 -5.95
N ASN A 5 -2.29 -10.90 -4.96
CA ASN A 5 -3.15 -10.25 -3.99
C ASN A 5 -2.66 -8.81 -3.70
N CYS A 6 -3.31 -7.84 -4.32
CA CYS A 6 -2.89 -6.43 -4.33
C CYS A 6 -2.85 -5.77 -2.92
N LEU A 7 -3.34 -6.47 -1.89
CA LEU A 7 -3.40 -5.99 -0.50
C LEU A 7 -2.84 -7.00 0.52
N GLU A 8 -2.24 -8.13 0.09
CA GLU A 8 -1.67 -9.08 1.07
C GLU A 8 -0.52 -8.43 1.82
N GLY A 9 -0.66 -8.36 3.14
CA GLY A 9 0.37 -7.78 4.00
C GLY A 9 0.35 -6.25 4.09
N ILE A 10 -0.77 -5.58 3.80
CA ILE A 10 -0.92 -4.13 4.02
C ILE A 10 -1.86 -3.88 5.20
N ALA A 11 -1.37 -3.24 6.27
CA ALA A 11 -2.14 -2.80 7.42
C ALA A 11 -1.61 -1.46 7.96
N CYS A 12 -2.51 -0.64 8.49
CA CYS A 12 -2.11 0.60 9.14
C CYS A 12 -1.21 0.33 10.36
N PRO A 13 0.00 0.89 10.45
CA PRO A 13 0.92 0.66 11.56
C PRO A 13 0.43 1.27 12.88
N LYS A 14 -0.56 2.17 12.85
CA LYS A 14 -1.09 2.84 14.05
C LYS A 14 -2.29 2.13 14.69
N CYS A 15 -3.23 1.65 13.90
CA CYS A 15 -4.46 1.05 14.42
C CYS A 15 -4.70 -0.39 13.96
N GLY A 16 -3.81 -0.95 13.13
CA GLY A 16 -3.94 -2.31 12.59
C GLY A 16 -5.05 -2.46 11.55
N ASN A 17 -5.63 -1.37 11.04
CA ASN A 17 -6.66 -1.46 10.01
C ASN A 17 -6.09 -2.06 8.72
N GLU A 18 -6.60 -3.24 8.37
CA GLU A 18 -6.27 -4.01 7.16
C GLU A 18 -7.42 -4.04 6.14
N SER A 19 -8.60 -3.50 6.50
CA SER A 19 -9.81 -3.61 5.67
C SER A 19 -9.81 -2.70 4.45
N MET A 20 -9.23 -1.50 4.58
CA MET A 20 -9.26 -0.45 3.55
C MET A 20 -8.14 0.54 3.80
N ILE A 21 -7.35 0.85 2.77
CA ILE A 21 -6.34 1.90 2.75
C ILE A 21 -6.59 2.76 1.50
N TYR A 22 -6.54 4.09 1.65
CA TYR A 22 -6.52 4.97 0.48
C TYR A 22 -5.09 5.03 -0.04
N ILE A 23 -4.90 4.81 -1.34
CA ILE A 23 -3.58 4.79 -2.00
C ILE A 23 -3.63 5.77 -3.16
N GLU A 24 -2.60 6.61 -3.28
CA GLU A 24 -2.37 7.42 -4.47
C GLU A 24 -1.97 6.53 -5.63
N THR A 25 -2.69 6.67 -6.74
CA THR A 25 -2.44 5.90 -7.96
C THR A 25 -2.09 6.83 -9.11
N THR A 26 -1.21 6.34 -9.99
CA THR A 26 -0.97 6.92 -11.31
C THR A 26 -1.83 6.18 -12.32
N THR A 27 -2.54 6.91 -13.18
CA THR A 27 -3.35 6.31 -14.23
C THR A 27 -3.41 7.25 -15.44
N LEU A 28 -3.83 6.72 -16.58
CA LEU A 28 -4.08 7.53 -17.76
C LEU A 28 -5.49 8.11 -17.69
N ALA A 29 -5.66 9.34 -18.15
CA ALA A 29 -6.96 9.99 -18.25
C ALA A 29 -7.15 10.62 -19.62
N ALA A 30 -8.35 10.47 -20.17
CA ALA A 30 -8.81 11.19 -21.34
C ALA A 30 -9.31 12.53 -20.83
N VAL A 31 -8.63 13.61 -21.21
CA VAL A 31 -8.94 14.96 -20.76
C VAL A 31 -9.43 15.78 -21.95
N THR A 32 -10.62 16.33 -21.84
CA THR A 32 -11.26 17.21 -22.83
C THR A 32 -11.80 18.46 -22.13
N ASP A 33 -12.34 19.40 -22.89
CA ASP A 33 -12.99 20.60 -22.33
C ASP A 33 -14.25 20.27 -21.52
N ASP A 34 -14.86 19.10 -21.74
CA ASP A 34 -16.07 18.63 -21.04
C ASP A 34 -15.75 17.88 -19.73
N GLY A 35 -14.48 17.52 -19.49
CA GLY A 35 -14.05 16.84 -18.27
C GLY A 35 -12.88 15.89 -18.43
N ALA A 36 -12.72 15.00 -17.45
CA ALA A 36 -11.67 13.98 -17.43
C ALA A 36 -12.24 12.62 -17.01
N GLU A 37 -11.85 11.57 -17.73
CA GLU A 37 -12.19 10.18 -17.42
C GLU A 37 -10.92 9.33 -17.42
N THR A 38 -10.69 8.57 -16.35
CA THR A 38 -9.53 7.68 -16.24
C THR A 38 -9.77 6.39 -17.01
N PHE A 39 -8.74 5.88 -17.68
CA PHE A 39 -8.81 4.63 -18.44
C PHE A 39 -7.50 3.83 -18.31
N GLY A 40 -7.61 2.52 -18.53
CA GLY A 40 -6.48 1.59 -18.38
C GLY A 40 -6.25 1.18 -16.93
N ASP A 41 -5.06 0.64 -16.68
CA ASP A 41 -4.68 0.18 -15.35
C ASP A 41 -4.33 1.35 -14.42
N MET A 42 -4.46 1.12 -13.12
CA MET A 42 -4.00 2.02 -12.08
C MET A 42 -2.70 1.45 -11.51
N GLU A 43 -1.67 2.27 -11.43
CA GLU A 43 -0.36 1.90 -10.91
C GLU A 43 -0.10 2.58 -9.57
N TRP A 44 0.54 1.85 -8.66
CA TRP A 44 1.04 2.36 -7.39
C TRP A 44 2.27 1.55 -6.98
N ASP A 45 3.11 2.12 -6.13
CA ASP A 45 4.31 1.47 -5.61
C ASP A 45 4.47 1.70 -4.10
N ALA A 46 5.61 1.29 -3.54
CA ALA A 46 5.88 1.45 -2.11
C ALA A 46 6.03 2.92 -1.68
N GLY A 47 6.37 3.82 -2.60
CA GLY A 47 6.52 5.25 -2.37
C GLY A 47 5.23 6.05 -2.52
N SER A 48 4.19 5.47 -3.13
CA SER A 48 2.86 6.09 -3.25
C SER A 48 2.30 6.51 -1.88
N TYR A 49 1.61 7.65 -1.84
CA TYR A 49 0.92 8.10 -0.64
C TYR A 49 -0.14 7.08 -0.18
N ALA A 50 -0.23 6.87 1.13
CA ALA A 50 -1.21 6.03 1.77
C ALA A 50 -1.87 6.72 2.97
N GLU A 51 -3.19 6.53 3.12
CA GLU A 51 -3.96 7.05 4.25
C GLU A 51 -4.88 5.98 4.86
N CYS A 52 -4.83 5.87 6.19
CA CYS A 52 -5.72 5.00 6.95
C CYS A 52 -7.06 5.70 7.20
N PRO A 53 -8.21 5.17 6.70
CA PRO A 53 -9.53 5.76 6.97
C PRO A 53 -9.93 5.67 8.46
N GLY A 54 -9.46 4.65 9.19
CA GLY A 54 -9.84 4.44 10.59
C GLY A 54 -9.22 5.43 11.60
N CYS A 55 -7.96 5.81 11.43
CA CYS A 55 -7.25 6.69 12.37
C CYS A 55 -6.63 7.95 11.75
N GLY A 56 -6.74 8.12 10.43
CA GLY A 56 -6.16 9.25 9.70
C GLY A 56 -4.64 9.25 9.62
N HIS A 57 -3.97 8.12 9.92
CA HIS A 57 -2.52 8.03 9.71
C HIS A 57 -2.19 8.13 8.22
N ARG A 58 -1.14 8.88 7.90
CA ARG A 58 -0.67 9.17 6.54
C ARG A 58 0.81 8.88 6.46
N ALA A 59 1.23 8.11 5.47
CA ALA A 59 2.63 7.75 5.23
C ALA A 59 2.80 7.25 3.78
N THR A 60 3.97 6.71 3.45
CA THR A 60 4.13 5.95 2.21
C THR A 60 3.47 4.57 2.32
N LEU A 61 3.06 3.98 1.19
CA LEU A 61 2.46 2.64 1.18
C LEU A 61 3.41 1.58 1.77
N GLY A 62 4.72 1.74 1.60
CA GLY A 62 5.73 0.87 2.17
C GLY A 62 5.70 0.82 3.70
N GLU A 63 5.33 1.91 4.37
CA GLU A 63 5.19 1.96 5.84
C GLU A 63 3.89 1.30 6.34
N PHE A 64 2.94 1.07 5.44
CA PHE A 64 1.71 0.32 5.72
C PHE A 64 1.90 -1.19 5.50
N ARG A 65 3.10 -1.67 5.17
CA ARG A 65 3.34 -3.10 5.00
C ARG A 65 3.62 -3.76 6.35
N ILE A 66 2.92 -4.86 6.63
CA ILE A 66 3.25 -5.76 7.73
C ILE A 66 4.60 -6.40 7.38
N PRO A 67 5.61 -6.35 8.26
CA PRO A 67 6.83 -7.11 8.03
C PRO A 67 6.45 -8.58 7.93
N THR A 68 6.62 -9.19 6.76
CA THR A 68 6.47 -10.63 6.61
C THR A 68 7.54 -11.26 7.48
N SER A 69 7.13 -11.88 8.59
CA SER A 69 7.99 -12.59 9.53
C SER A 69 8.79 -13.68 8.81
N ASN A 70 9.95 -13.32 8.28
CA ASN A 70 10.98 -14.23 7.79
C ASN A 70 12.39 -13.61 7.79
N ASP A 71 12.61 -12.55 8.58
CA ASP A 71 13.95 -12.20 9.01
C ASP A 71 14.29 -13.07 10.23
N ASN A 72 15.07 -14.11 9.95
CA ASN A 72 15.64 -15.03 10.93
C ASN A 72 16.22 -14.26 12.12
N ALA A 73 15.70 -14.54 13.30
CA ALA A 73 16.42 -14.34 14.55
C ALA A 73 17.67 -15.24 14.53
N THR A 74 18.78 -14.74 13.98
CA THR A 74 20.10 -15.25 14.29
C THR A 74 20.45 -14.76 15.69
N THR A 75 19.98 -15.49 16.69
CA THR A 75 20.56 -15.47 18.03
C THR A 75 21.95 -16.08 17.91
N THR A 76 22.98 -15.26 17.70
CA THR A 76 24.36 -15.68 17.92
C THR A 76 24.53 -15.87 19.42
N ASN A 77 24.67 -17.13 19.82
CA ASN A 77 25.05 -17.54 21.16
C ASN A 77 26.36 -16.82 21.56
N GLN A 78 26.35 -16.20 22.73
CA GLN A 78 27.56 -15.78 23.44
C GLN A 78 28.02 -16.96 24.30
N GLU A 79 29.26 -17.42 24.08
CA GLU A 79 30.04 -18.23 25.03
C GLU A 79 30.85 -17.32 25.94
#